data_AF-W8BYM4-F1
#
_entry.id   AF-W8BYM4-F1
#
_cell.length_a   1.000
_cell.length_b   1.000
_cell.length_c   1.000
_cell.angle_alpha   90.00
_cell.angle_beta   90.00
_cell.angle_gamma   90.00
#
_symmetry.space_group_name_H-M   'P 1'
#
loop_
_entity.id
_entity.type
_entity.pdbx_description
1 polymer ?
#
loop_
_entity_poly.entity_id
_entity_poly.type
_entity_poly.pdbx_seq_one_letter_code
_entity_poly.pdbx_strand_id
1 'polypeptide(L)'
;DDDDDDEDEEATAADKLRNAVSQALMVHGGMPTGGDVDDDMASIDLNDMTEEQGRELDEALANAFKVLRKAGSGVGASEKKSKSHRVKVTTVMHFRIRVLDLIEIYLQQQPPLLIAIEIMLSLYNMMPHCVGDELKPLQIKVEKVLQKLTTLKCDVKDVQEDEVVAFIRLIVEQKSPAPVFETMNKIRNKCIIFLVNSACKIAAGTSAECHKVLALCEEYIQEFLQSRNPSVNITLLSDIFRLRWTGVWNLAVALARDGLTLQTRAFRRIQIYEILDVLYKNHDLQRSNVDSAKLQLNAIESALCGHIKALAANTTAEVSPKEHSLLLQLLLQAQKTHQRLRLKSALSDVEVGQAVQSMRSDSSALLKRYCASYKLPTVNGKFSSKSCAKLNEAVEEVKESVENGVADDEQKKRKRTSDKALRKLKKQKKEQRLQVASAGLNGGFAFVRQATPEGDESPEED
;
A
#
# COMPACT_ATOMS: atom_id res chain seq x y z
N ASP A 1 24.54 44.14 -13.23
CA ASP A 1 23.28 44.92 -13.18
C ASP A 1 22.08 43.98 -13.13
N ASP A 2 21.66 43.44 -12.01
CA ASP A 2 22.26 42.97 -10.77
C ASP A 2 21.12 42.15 -10.14
N ASP A 3 21.46 40.98 -9.64
CA ASP A 3 20.58 40.07 -8.92
C ASP A 3 19.99 40.75 -7.67
N ASP A 4 18.76 40.39 -7.32
CA ASP A 4 18.38 40.20 -5.91
C ASP A 4 17.27 39.13 -5.86
N ASP A 5 17.76 37.92 -5.63
CA ASP A 5 17.05 36.67 -5.41
C ASP A 5 16.81 36.56 -3.88
N ASP A 6 15.74 37.18 -3.38
CA ASP A 6 15.27 36.99 -2.01
C ASP A 6 14.16 35.92 -1.99
N GLU A 7 14.57 34.64 -2.09
CA GLU A 7 13.75 33.51 -1.62
C GLU A 7 13.74 33.49 -0.08
N ASP A 8 12.99 34.43 0.50
CA ASP A 8 12.59 34.33 1.91
C ASP A 8 11.56 33.19 2.03
N GLU A 9 11.98 32.07 2.62
CA GLU A 9 11.11 30.95 2.99
C GLU A 9 9.95 31.47 3.86
N GLU A 10 8.82 31.76 3.22
CA GLU A 10 7.65 32.29 3.90
C GLU A 10 7.11 31.22 4.88
N ALA A 11 7.45 31.38 6.16
CA ALA A 11 7.08 30.48 7.25
C ALA A 11 5.62 30.03 7.12
N THR A 12 5.41 28.72 7.06
CA THR A 12 4.09 28.17 6.73
C THR A 12 3.06 28.60 7.78
N ALA A 13 1.77 28.62 7.41
CA ALA A 13 0.70 28.96 8.36
C ALA A 13 0.70 28.05 9.62
N ALA A 14 1.28 26.86 9.53
CA ALA A 14 1.49 25.96 10.65
C ALA A 14 2.61 26.44 11.59
N ASP A 15 3.71 26.97 11.05
CA ASP A 15 4.83 27.50 11.83
C ASP A 15 4.45 28.79 12.55
N LYS A 16 3.69 29.67 11.88
CA LYS A 16 3.11 30.87 12.51
C LYS A 16 2.17 30.53 13.67
N LEU A 17 1.37 29.46 13.53
CA LEU A 17 0.52 28.96 14.62
C LEU A 17 1.35 28.37 15.76
N ARG A 18 2.36 27.56 15.45
CA ARG A 18 3.22 26.93 16.44
C ARG A 18 3.94 27.98 17.27
N ASN A 19 4.43 29.03 16.63
CA ASN A 19 5.08 30.17 17.30
C ASN A 19 4.09 30.98 18.13
N ALA A 20 2.89 31.27 17.61
CA ALA A 20 1.87 32.02 18.36
C ALA A 20 1.34 31.25 19.58
N VAL A 21 1.18 29.93 19.46
CA VAL A 21 0.77 29.05 20.58
C VAL A 21 1.91 28.91 21.59
N SER A 22 3.15 28.75 21.13
CA SER A 22 4.33 28.72 22.00
C SER A 22 4.48 30.01 22.80
N GLN A 23 4.35 31.17 22.15
CA GLN A 23 4.37 32.47 22.84
C GLN A 23 3.22 32.64 23.84
N ALA A 24 2.00 32.23 23.49
CA ALA A 24 0.87 32.30 24.43
C ALA A 24 1.12 31.47 25.69
N LEU A 25 1.71 30.27 25.54
CA LEU A 25 2.08 29.40 26.64
C LEU A 25 3.26 29.94 27.45
N MET A 26 4.25 30.56 26.79
CA MET A 26 5.42 31.13 27.46
C MET A 26 5.10 32.41 28.25
N VAL A 27 4.18 33.25 27.75
CA VAL A 27 3.84 34.54 28.38
C VAL A 27 2.80 34.38 29.49
N HIS A 28 1.76 33.57 29.29
CA HIS A 28 0.63 33.46 30.22
C HIS A 28 0.57 32.13 30.98
N GLY A 29 1.35 31.13 30.56
CA GLY A 29 1.38 29.82 31.19
C GLY A 29 2.31 29.70 32.40
N GLY A 30 3.00 30.77 32.78
CA GLY A 30 3.93 30.80 33.91
C GLY A 30 5.37 30.48 33.51
N MET A 31 6.33 31.13 34.20
CA MET A 31 7.77 30.90 34.00
C MET A 31 8.12 29.43 34.27
N PRO A 32 8.99 28.81 33.45
CA PRO A 32 9.47 27.46 33.72
C PRO A 32 10.20 27.45 35.07
N THR A 33 9.68 26.67 36.01
CA THR A 33 10.36 26.37 37.27
C THR A 33 11.43 25.31 37.00
N GLY A 34 12.60 25.76 36.56
CA GLY A 34 13.78 24.91 36.40
C GLY A 34 14.45 25.13 35.05
N GLY A 35 15.62 25.74 35.08
CA GLY A 35 16.40 26.06 33.90
C GLY A 35 16.90 24.83 33.17
N ASP A 36 16.60 24.78 31.88
CA ASP A 36 17.54 24.54 30.79
C ASP A 36 16.86 25.05 29.50
N VAL A 37 17.54 25.91 28.76
CA VAL A 37 16.94 26.85 27.78
C VAL A 37 16.66 26.19 26.41
N ASP A 38 16.70 24.85 26.31
CA ASP A 38 16.67 24.13 25.03
C ASP A 38 15.66 22.96 24.96
N ASP A 39 14.67 22.89 25.87
CA ASP A 39 13.66 21.81 25.84
C ASP A 39 12.24 22.34 25.51
N ASP A 40 11.78 22.10 24.27
CA ASP A 40 10.46 22.46 23.71
C ASP A 40 9.26 21.76 24.39
N MET A 41 9.44 21.20 25.59
CA MET A 41 8.45 20.41 26.33
C MET A 41 8.45 20.72 27.85
N ALA A 42 8.71 21.98 28.23
CA ALA A 42 8.42 22.41 29.61
C ALA A 42 6.92 22.25 29.91
N SER A 43 6.56 21.23 30.71
CA SER A 43 5.17 20.96 31.07
C SER A 43 4.69 21.96 32.11
N ILE A 44 3.69 22.76 31.75
CA ILE A 44 3.06 23.73 32.64
C ILE A 44 2.08 22.99 33.57
N ASP A 45 2.28 23.09 34.89
CA ASP A 45 1.32 22.56 35.87
C ASP A 45 0.13 23.52 36.02
N LEU A 46 -0.99 23.15 35.41
CA LEU A 46 -2.23 23.92 35.41
C LEU A 46 -2.82 24.12 36.82
N ASN A 47 -2.36 23.37 37.82
CA ASN A 47 -2.84 23.51 39.21
C ASN A 47 -2.23 24.72 39.93
N ASP A 48 -1.09 25.26 39.46
CA ASP A 48 -0.41 26.42 40.04
C ASP A 48 -0.87 27.75 39.42
N MET A 49 -1.79 27.70 38.45
CA MET A 49 -2.30 28.85 37.74
C MET A 49 -3.51 29.46 38.47
N THR A 50 -3.47 30.77 38.70
CA THR A 50 -4.64 31.49 39.22
C THR A 50 -5.76 31.57 38.19
N GLU A 51 -7.01 31.68 38.61
CA GLU A 51 -8.18 31.73 37.71
C GLU A 51 -8.10 32.89 36.69
N GLU A 52 -7.47 34.00 37.08
CA GLU A 52 -7.25 35.16 36.21
C GLU A 52 -6.20 34.88 35.13
N GLN A 53 -5.07 34.26 35.49
CA GLN A 53 -4.04 33.83 34.52
C GLN A 53 -4.56 32.74 33.58
N GLY A 54 -5.39 31.82 34.08
CA GLY A 54 -6.05 30.81 33.26
C GLY A 54 -7.00 31.41 32.23
N ARG A 55 -7.67 32.52 32.59
CA ARG A 55 -8.54 33.25 31.68
C ARG A 55 -7.76 34.02 30.62
N GLU A 56 -6.64 34.65 30.99
CA GLU A 56 -5.75 35.32 30.04
C GLU A 56 -5.12 34.33 29.04
N LEU A 57 -4.69 33.16 29.52
CA LEU A 57 -4.16 32.10 28.66
C LEU A 57 -5.23 31.59 27.68
N ASP A 58 -6.46 31.37 28.14
CA ASP A 58 -7.56 30.95 27.27
C ASP A 58 -7.88 32.03 26.23
N GLU A 59 -7.82 33.31 26.58
CA GLU A 59 -8.01 34.42 25.65
C GLU A 59 -6.87 34.52 24.62
N ALA A 60 -5.61 34.35 25.05
CA ALA A 60 -4.43 34.35 24.18
C ALA A 60 -4.48 33.19 23.18
N LEU A 61 -4.81 31.97 23.65
CA LEU A 61 -5.01 30.80 22.80
C LEU A 61 -6.20 31.00 21.85
N ALA A 62 -7.33 31.51 22.34
CA ALA A 62 -8.49 31.83 21.51
C ALA A 62 -8.13 32.86 20.42
N ASN A 63 -7.27 33.83 20.72
CA ASN A 63 -6.79 34.80 19.75
C ASN A 63 -5.81 34.18 18.75
N ALA A 64 -4.88 33.31 19.17
CA ALA A 64 -4.02 32.54 18.27
C ALA A 64 -4.84 31.66 17.30
N PHE A 65 -5.88 30.99 17.81
CA PHE A 65 -6.81 30.20 16.98
C PHE A 65 -7.75 31.06 16.13
N LYS A 66 -8.13 32.29 16.55
CA LYS A 66 -8.87 33.23 15.70
C LYS A 66 -8.00 33.78 14.57
N VAL A 67 -6.71 34.03 14.82
CA VAL A 67 -5.75 34.39 13.79
C VAL A 67 -5.58 33.24 12.82
N LEU A 68 -5.53 31.98 13.28
CA LEU A 68 -5.63 30.82 12.38
C LEU A 68 -6.97 30.71 11.68
N ARG A 69 -8.08 31.12 12.29
CA ARG A 69 -9.38 31.12 11.61
C ARG A 69 -9.46 32.22 10.54
N LYS A 70 -8.71 33.31 10.70
CA LYS A 70 -8.57 34.39 9.70
C LYS A 70 -7.49 34.08 8.65
N ALA A 71 -6.33 33.55 9.02
CA ALA A 71 -5.28 33.09 8.10
C ALA A 71 -5.68 31.78 7.39
N GLY A 72 -6.30 30.86 8.11
CA GLY A 72 -6.96 29.65 7.63
C GLY A 72 -8.39 29.89 7.11
N SER A 73 -8.90 31.12 7.12
CA SER A 73 -10.00 31.48 6.21
C SER A 73 -9.57 31.49 4.74
N GLY A 74 -8.28 31.24 4.45
CA GLY A 74 -7.77 30.87 3.14
C GLY A 74 -7.92 29.38 2.75
N VAL A 75 -8.38 28.48 3.63
CA VAL A 75 -8.48 27.03 3.32
C VAL A 75 -9.89 26.45 3.47
N GLY A 76 -10.87 27.22 3.97
CA GLY A 76 -12.25 26.74 4.14
C GLY A 76 -13.37 27.72 3.83
N ALA A 77 -13.06 29.01 3.69
CA ALA A 77 -13.95 29.95 3.03
C ALA A 77 -13.32 30.20 1.66
N SER A 78 -14.03 29.87 0.59
CA SER A 78 -13.69 30.48 -0.68
C SER A 78 -13.58 31.99 -0.42
N GLU A 79 -12.38 32.58 -0.56
CA GLU A 79 -12.32 33.92 -1.13
C GLU A 79 -13.36 33.88 -2.24
N LYS A 80 -14.39 34.73 -2.15
CA LYS A 80 -15.44 34.76 -3.15
C LYS A 80 -14.73 35.18 -4.43
N LYS A 81 -14.17 34.20 -5.14
CA LYS A 81 -13.50 34.33 -6.43
C LYS A 81 -14.42 35.24 -7.21
N SER A 82 -13.90 36.39 -7.61
CA SER A 82 -14.70 37.43 -8.25
C SER A 82 -15.63 36.77 -9.28
N LYS A 83 -16.87 37.25 -9.39
CA LYS A 83 -17.84 36.73 -10.38
C LYS A 83 -17.20 36.59 -11.77
N SER A 84 -16.30 37.52 -12.12
CA SER A 84 -15.48 37.48 -13.34
C SER A 84 -14.54 36.27 -13.41
N HIS A 85 -13.82 35.95 -12.32
CA HIS A 85 -12.96 34.76 -12.24
C HIS A 85 -13.77 33.46 -12.38
N ARG A 86 -14.92 33.35 -11.69
CA ARG A 86 -15.79 32.17 -11.83
C ARG A 86 -16.31 31.98 -13.25
N VAL A 87 -16.73 33.07 -13.90
CA VAL A 87 -17.16 33.03 -15.31
C VAL A 87 -16.00 32.58 -16.19
N LYS A 88 -14.80 33.16 -16.05
CA LYS A 88 -13.62 32.74 -16.82
C LYS A 88 -13.30 31.27 -16.63
N VAL A 89 -13.23 30.78 -15.38
CA VAL A 89 -12.98 29.37 -15.06
C VAL A 89 -14.03 28.46 -15.69
N THR A 90 -15.31 28.83 -15.57
CA THR A 90 -16.43 28.06 -16.13
C THR A 90 -16.39 28.02 -17.66
N THR A 91 -16.12 29.15 -18.31
CA THR A 91 -16.02 29.25 -19.77
C THR A 91 -14.84 28.41 -20.28
N VAL A 92 -13.66 28.52 -19.66
CA VAL A 92 -12.48 27.72 -20.02
C VAL A 92 -12.74 26.23 -19.78
N MET A 93 -13.42 25.88 -18.69
CA MET A 93 -13.82 24.50 -18.41
C MET A 93 -14.74 23.96 -19.51
N HIS A 94 -15.79 24.67 -19.89
CA HIS A 94 -16.70 24.25 -20.96
C HIS A 94 -15.99 24.13 -22.30
N PHE A 95 -15.09 25.07 -22.62
CA PHE A 95 -14.25 24.97 -23.81
C PHE A 95 -13.40 23.69 -23.80
N ARG A 96 -12.71 23.39 -22.71
CA ARG A 96 -11.92 22.15 -22.55
C ARG A 96 -12.79 20.90 -22.68
N ILE A 97 -14.01 20.91 -22.13
CA ILE A 97 -14.98 19.81 -22.31
C ILE A 97 -15.33 19.63 -23.79
N ARG A 98 -15.54 20.72 -24.55
CA ARG A 98 -15.78 20.63 -26.00
C ARG A 98 -14.59 20.10 -26.78
N VAL A 99 -13.37 20.47 -26.40
CA VAL A 99 -12.15 19.87 -26.97
C VAL A 99 -12.12 18.36 -26.67
N LEU A 100 -12.45 17.94 -25.45
CA LEU A 100 -12.55 16.53 -25.09
C LEU A 100 -13.67 15.79 -25.84
N ASP A 101 -14.78 16.46 -26.18
CA ASP A 101 -15.82 15.90 -27.06
C ASP A 101 -15.25 15.63 -28.46
N LEU A 102 -14.48 16.57 -29.02
CA LEU A 102 -13.84 16.40 -30.33
C LEU A 102 -12.79 15.29 -30.31
N ILE A 103 -11.96 15.22 -29.27
CA ILE A 103 -11.04 14.10 -29.06
C ILE A 103 -11.83 12.80 -28.99
N GLU A 104 -12.92 12.74 -28.23
CA GLU A 104 -13.74 11.54 -28.10
C GLU A 104 -14.31 11.07 -29.45
N ILE A 105 -14.70 11.99 -30.34
CA ILE A 105 -15.13 11.71 -31.72
C ILE A 105 -13.94 11.20 -32.55
N TYR A 106 -12.79 11.85 -32.47
CA TYR A 106 -11.59 11.43 -33.19
C TYR A 106 -11.16 10.01 -32.80
N LEU A 107 -11.20 9.66 -31.51
CA LEU A 107 -10.87 8.30 -31.04
C LEU A 107 -11.82 7.22 -31.60
N GLN A 108 -13.04 7.58 -32.05
CA GLN A 108 -13.94 6.62 -32.71
C GLN A 108 -13.43 6.22 -34.11
N GLN A 109 -12.59 7.04 -34.72
CA GLN A 109 -11.98 6.78 -36.03
C GLN A 109 -10.74 5.88 -35.93
N GLN A 110 -10.44 5.32 -34.76
CA GLN A 110 -9.31 4.40 -34.51
C GLN A 110 -7.96 4.98 -34.97
N PRO A 111 -7.49 6.06 -34.33
CA PRO A 111 -6.22 6.66 -34.72
C PRO A 111 -5.03 5.71 -34.50
N PRO A 112 -3.88 6.00 -35.17
CA PRO A 112 -2.62 5.30 -34.93
C PRO A 112 -2.26 5.25 -33.44
N LEU A 113 -1.60 4.18 -33.01
CA LEU A 113 -1.25 3.96 -31.61
C LEU A 113 -0.43 5.13 -31.04
N LEU A 114 0.54 5.67 -31.79
CA LEU A 114 1.38 6.78 -31.32
C LEU A 114 0.53 7.98 -30.87
N ILE A 115 -0.38 8.44 -31.73
CA ILE A 115 -1.29 9.55 -31.43
C ILE A 115 -2.17 9.22 -30.22
N ALA A 116 -2.66 7.99 -30.11
CA ALA A 116 -3.46 7.57 -28.96
C ALA A 116 -2.65 7.65 -27.65
N ILE A 117 -1.37 7.30 -27.67
CA ILE A 117 -0.49 7.38 -26.49
C ILE A 117 -0.15 8.83 -26.15
N GLU A 118 0.12 9.69 -27.14
CA GLU A 118 0.37 11.12 -26.91
C GLU A 118 -0.84 11.83 -26.29
N ILE A 119 -2.04 11.53 -26.79
CA ILE A 119 -3.29 12.02 -26.19
C ILE A 119 -3.43 11.47 -24.76
N MET A 120 -3.15 10.18 -24.55
CA MET A 120 -3.20 9.56 -23.23
C MET A 120 -2.28 10.26 -22.23
N LEU A 121 -1.02 10.50 -22.59
CA LEU A 121 -0.05 11.18 -21.73
C LEU A 121 -0.49 12.62 -21.43
N SER A 122 -0.94 13.35 -22.46
CA SER A 122 -1.43 14.72 -22.32
C SER A 122 -2.61 14.81 -21.34
N LEU A 123 -3.58 13.90 -21.47
CA LEU A 123 -4.74 13.85 -20.58
C LEU A 123 -4.38 13.35 -19.17
N TYR A 124 -3.44 12.43 -19.05
CA TYR A 124 -2.95 11.95 -17.77
C TYR A 124 -2.27 13.09 -16.99
N ASN A 125 -1.43 13.87 -17.66
CA ASN A 125 -0.76 15.05 -17.10
C ASN A 125 -1.73 16.18 -16.78
N MET A 126 -2.87 16.26 -17.48
CA MET A 126 -3.92 17.23 -17.19
C MET A 126 -4.70 16.92 -15.90
N MET A 127 -4.80 15.66 -15.48
CA MET A 127 -5.66 15.23 -14.38
C MET A 127 -5.41 15.93 -13.03
N PRO A 128 -4.14 16.13 -12.58
CA PRO A 128 -3.81 16.97 -11.43
C PRO A 128 -4.40 18.38 -11.45
N HIS A 129 -4.64 18.93 -12.64
CA HIS A 129 -5.13 20.30 -12.84
C HIS A 129 -6.66 20.38 -12.95
N CYS A 130 -7.36 19.26 -12.83
CA CYS A 130 -8.82 19.19 -12.84
C CYS A 130 -9.42 19.10 -11.43
N VAL A 131 -8.64 19.42 -10.39
CA VAL A 131 -9.05 19.32 -8.98
C VAL A 131 -9.94 20.48 -8.56
N GLY A 132 -10.97 20.18 -7.76
CA GLY A 132 -11.87 21.16 -7.15
C GLY A 132 -13.31 21.05 -7.63
N ASP A 133 -14.25 21.49 -6.80
CA ASP A 133 -15.69 21.33 -7.07
C ASP A 133 -16.15 22.00 -8.37
N GLU A 134 -15.58 23.17 -8.68
CA GLU A 134 -15.86 23.92 -9.92
C GLU A 134 -15.38 23.17 -11.18
N LEU A 135 -14.34 22.33 -11.07
CA LEU A 135 -13.72 21.60 -12.20
C LEU A 135 -14.11 20.12 -12.27
N LYS A 136 -14.93 19.64 -11.32
CA LYS A 136 -15.40 18.26 -11.27
C LYS A 136 -16.01 17.74 -12.59
N PRO A 137 -16.82 18.52 -13.34
CA PRO A 137 -17.30 18.07 -14.65
C PRO A 137 -16.18 17.81 -15.66
N LEU A 138 -15.14 18.64 -15.65
CA LEU A 138 -13.96 18.46 -16.50
C LEU A 138 -13.14 17.24 -16.07
N GLN A 139 -12.96 17.04 -14.76
CA GLN A 139 -12.29 15.85 -14.23
C GLN A 139 -12.98 14.56 -14.71
N ILE A 140 -14.30 14.47 -14.53
CA ILE A 140 -15.09 13.32 -14.97
C ILE A 140 -14.94 13.09 -16.48
N LYS A 141 -14.92 14.17 -17.28
CA LYS A 141 -14.75 14.07 -18.72
C LYS A 141 -13.36 13.56 -19.10
N VAL A 142 -12.29 14.08 -18.48
CA VAL A 142 -10.91 13.61 -18.70
C VAL A 142 -10.77 12.13 -18.34
N GLU A 143 -11.29 11.73 -17.18
CA GLU A 143 -11.30 10.32 -16.75
C GLU A 143 -12.04 9.43 -17.76
N LYS A 144 -13.19 9.86 -18.27
CA LYS A 144 -13.95 9.12 -19.27
C LYS A 144 -13.17 8.95 -20.57
N VAL A 145 -12.52 10.00 -21.07
CA VAL A 145 -11.73 9.93 -22.31
C VAL A 145 -10.50 9.04 -22.13
N LEU A 146 -9.81 9.12 -20.98
CA LEU A 146 -8.71 8.21 -20.63
C LEU A 146 -9.18 6.75 -20.56
N GLN A 147 -10.33 6.48 -19.95
CA GLN A 147 -10.90 5.14 -19.94
C GLN A 147 -11.19 4.64 -21.36
N LYS A 148 -11.73 5.49 -22.24
CA LYS A 148 -11.96 5.14 -23.64
C LYS A 148 -10.65 4.77 -24.35
N LEU A 149 -9.59 5.57 -24.19
CA LEU A 149 -8.26 5.32 -24.76
C LEU A 149 -7.75 3.92 -24.39
N THR A 150 -7.88 3.52 -23.12
CA THR A 150 -7.41 2.21 -22.64
C THR A 150 -8.16 0.99 -23.22
N THR A 151 -9.23 1.22 -23.97
CA THR A 151 -10.02 0.17 -24.63
C THR A 151 -9.95 0.20 -26.14
N LEU A 152 -9.16 1.13 -26.72
CA LEU A 152 -9.07 1.29 -28.16
C LEU A 152 -8.40 0.10 -28.83
N LYS A 153 -8.83 -0.14 -30.07
CA LYS A 153 -8.10 -0.97 -31.03
C LYS A 153 -7.37 0.00 -31.95
N CYS A 154 -6.06 0.08 -31.78
CA CYS A 154 -5.19 0.94 -32.59
C CYS A 154 -4.36 0.09 -33.55
N ASP A 155 -4.03 0.66 -34.71
CA ASP A 155 -2.97 0.16 -35.57
C ASP A 155 -1.61 0.43 -34.90
N VAL A 156 -0.72 -0.56 -34.93
CA VAL A 156 0.56 -0.57 -34.20
C VAL A 156 1.78 -0.47 -35.11
N LYS A 157 1.59 -0.35 -36.43
CA LYS A 157 2.68 -0.39 -37.43
C LYS A 157 3.80 0.63 -37.21
N ASP A 158 3.45 1.82 -36.74
CA ASP A 158 4.38 2.96 -36.66
C ASP A 158 4.99 3.15 -35.27
N VAL A 159 4.85 2.16 -34.37
CA VAL A 159 5.33 2.27 -32.99
C VAL A 159 6.26 1.11 -32.67
N GLN A 160 7.45 1.44 -32.15
CA GLN A 160 8.43 0.49 -31.65
C GLN A 160 8.24 0.18 -30.17
N GLU A 161 8.75 -0.96 -29.73
CA GLU A 161 8.66 -1.38 -28.32
C GLU A 161 9.35 -0.37 -27.37
N ASP A 162 10.45 0.26 -27.80
CA ASP A 162 11.18 1.28 -27.02
C ASP A 162 10.31 2.49 -26.67
N GLU A 163 9.50 2.94 -27.62
CA GLU A 163 8.59 4.06 -27.40
C GLU A 163 7.55 3.70 -26.35
N VAL A 164 6.99 2.49 -26.42
CA VAL A 164 6.05 1.99 -25.41
C VAL A 164 6.69 1.92 -24.03
N VAL A 165 7.94 1.43 -23.94
CA VAL A 165 8.72 1.41 -22.68
C VAL A 165 8.90 2.82 -22.11
N ALA A 166 9.29 3.79 -22.96
CA ALA A 166 9.44 5.18 -22.55
C ALA A 166 8.13 5.76 -22.01
N PHE A 167 7.00 5.51 -22.68
CA PHE A 167 5.69 5.95 -22.20
C PHE A 167 5.26 5.30 -20.89
N ILE A 168 5.54 4.01 -20.68
CA ILE A 168 5.26 3.35 -19.40
C ILE A 168 6.06 4.03 -18.27
N ARG A 169 7.35 4.31 -18.48
CA ARG A 169 8.18 5.00 -17.47
C ARG A 169 7.61 6.38 -17.12
N LEU A 170 7.28 7.19 -18.13
CA LEU A 170 6.67 8.51 -17.92
C LEU A 170 5.39 8.45 -17.06
N ILE A 171 4.53 7.46 -17.31
CA ILE A 171 3.28 7.29 -16.54
C ILE A 171 3.55 6.81 -15.11
N VAL A 172 4.56 5.96 -14.90
CA VAL A 172 4.92 5.44 -13.56
C VAL A 172 5.58 6.51 -12.70
N GLU A 173 6.50 7.29 -13.28
CA GLU A 173 7.26 8.35 -12.61
C GLU A 173 6.39 9.56 -12.22
N GLN A 174 5.25 9.74 -12.90
CA GLN A 174 4.30 10.79 -12.59
C GLN A 174 3.77 10.67 -11.15
N LYS A 175 4.12 11.64 -10.31
CA LYS A 175 3.59 11.77 -8.95
C LYS A 175 2.15 12.28 -8.99
N SER A 176 1.29 11.67 -8.18
CA SER A 176 -0.13 12.04 -8.10
C SER A 176 -0.40 12.87 -6.84
N PRO A 177 -0.99 14.07 -6.95
CA PRO A 177 -1.40 14.85 -5.79
C PRO A 177 -2.45 14.09 -4.95
N ALA A 178 -2.45 14.31 -3.63
CA ALA A 178 -3.36 13.62 -2.70
C ALA A 178 -4.85 13.64 -3.11
N PRO A 179 -5.43 14.75 -3.61
CA PRO A 179 -6.85 14.80 -3.97
C PRO A 179 -7.26 13.87 -5.12
N VAL A 180 -6.33 13.54 -6.01
CA VAL A 180 -6.58 12.69 -7.19
C VAL A 180 -5.77 11.40 -7.19
N PHE A 181 -5.05 11.12 -6.10
CA PHE A 181 -4.12 10.00 -6.00
C PHE A 181 -4.78 8.66 -6.34
N GLU A 182 -5.95 8.37 -5.75
CA GLU A 182 -6.64 7.10 -6.00
C GLU A 182 -7.13 6.98 -7.45
N THR A 183 -7.74 8.04 -7.99
CA THR A 183 -8.21 8.08 -9.37
C THR A 183 -7.04 7.94 -10.36
N MET A 184 -5.98 8.72 -10.17
CA MET A 184 -4.80 8.68 -11.02
C MET A 184 -4.15 7.30 -11.00
N ASN A 185 -4.09 6.63 -9.83
CA ASN A 185 -3.58 5.26 -9.75
C ASN A 185 -4.46 4.25 -10.49
N LYS A 186 -5.78 4.35 -10.38
CA LYS A 186 -6.70 3.49 -11.14
C LYS A 186 -6.54 3.67 -12.65
N ILE A 187 -6.39 4.90 -13.11
CA ILE A 187 -6.17 5.20 -14.52
C ILE A 187 -4.77 4.78 -14.97
N ARG A 188 -3.74 5.03 -14.15
CA ARG A 188 -2.35 4.57 -14.37
C ARG A 188 -2.31 3.10 -14.71
N ASN A 189 -2.98 2.28 -13.89
CA ASN A 189 -3.02 0.84 -14.10
C ASN A 189 -3.63 0.50 -15.47
N LYS A 190 -4.78 1.09 -15.81
CA LYS A 190 -5.43 0.85 -17.11
C LYS A 190 -4.54 1.28 -18.28
N CYS A 191 -3.85 2.41 -18.16
CA CYS A 191 -2.92 2.91 -19.17
C CYS A 191 -1.74 1.94 -19.37
N ILE A 192 -1.09 1.51 -18.29
CA ILE A 192 0.04 0.56 -18.37
C ILE A 192 -0.41 -0.77 -18.96
N ILE A 193 -1.57 -1.28 -18.55
CA ILE A 193 -2.14 -2.52 -19.11
C ILE A 193 -2.45 -2.38 -20.61
N PHE A 194 -2.98 -1.23 -21.04
CA PHE A 194 -3.17 -0.95 -22.46
C PHE A 194 -1.83 -0.96 -23.20
N LEU A 195 -0.80 -0.29 -22.66
CA LEU A 195 0.53 -0.20 -23.26
C LEU A 195 1.22 -1.57 -23.36
N VAL A 196 1.17 -2.41 -22.31
CA VAL A 196 1.72 -3.78 -22.35
C VAL A 196 1.01 -4.62 -23.41
N ASN A 197 -0.33 -4.53 -23.51
CA ASN A 197 -1.06 -5.24 -24.56
C ASN A 197 -0.71 -4.73 -25.97
N SER A 198 -0.45 -3.43 -26.12
CA SER A 198 0.00 -2.84 -27.39
C SER A 198 1.39 -3.32 -27.77
N ALA A 199 2.34 -3.38 -26.83
CA ALA A 199 3.66 -3.96 -27.07
C ALA A 199 3.57 -5.44 -27.48
N CYS A 200 2.70 -6.22 -26.84
CA CYS A 200 2.46 -7.61 -27.26
C CYS A 200 1.95 -7.72 -28.70
N LYS A 201 1.12 -6.77 -29.16
CA LYS A 201 0.64 -6.73 -30.55
C LYS A 201 1.75 -6.34 -31.53
N ILE A 202 2.61 -5.39 -31.15
CA ILE A 202 3.80 -5.00 -31.95
C ILE A 202 4.69 -6.23 -32.16
N ALA A 203 5.03 -6.92 -31.07
CA ALA A 203 5.88 -8.11 -31.08
C ALA A 203 5.28 -9.24 -31.94
N ALA A 204 3.97 -9.47 -31.85
CA ALA A 204 3.27 -10.46 -32.68
C ALA A 204 3.32 -10.13 -34.18
N GLY A 205 3.34 -8.85 -34.56
CA GLY A 205 3.44 -8.41 -35.95
C GLY A 205 4.85 -8.57 -36.55
N THR A 206 5.88 -8.57 -35.71
CA THR A 206 7.29 -8.69 -36.13
C THR A 206 7.88 -10.09 -35.88
N SER A 207 7.08 -11.03 -35.38
CA SER A 207 7.54 -12.35 -34.89
C SER A 207 8.66 -12.25 -33.82
N ALA A 208 8.74 -11.11 -33.13
CA ALA A 208 9.65 -10.88 -32.02
C ALA A 208 8.96 -11.22 -30.69
N GLU A 209 9.75 -11.45 -29.64
CA GLU A 209 9.25 -11.49 -28.28
C GLU A 209 9.25 -10.07 -27.68
N CYS A 210 8.33 -9.81 -26.76
CA CYS A 210 8.16 -8.52 -26.07
C CYS A 210 9.21 -8.35 -24.95
N HIS A 211 10.50 -8.36 -25.33
CA HIS A 211 11.64 -8.46 -24.42
C HIS A 211 11.88 -7.20 -23.60
N LYS A 212 11.69 -6.02 -24.17
CA LYS A 212 12.01 -4.76 -23.48
C LYS A 212 10.95 -4.42 -22.44
N VAL A 213 9.68 -4.68 -22.73
CA VAL A 213 8.59 -4.56 -21.75
C VAL A 213 8.72 -5.64 -20.67
N LEU A 214 9.18 -6.85 -21.02
CA LEU A 214 9.50 -7.87 -20.04
C LEU A 214 10.59 -7.39 -19.07
N ALA A 215 11.72 -6.92 -19.60
CA ALA A 215 12.82 -6.41 -18.80
C ALA A 215 12.38 -5.25 -17.88
N LEU A 216 11.58 -4.32 -18.40
CA LEU A 216 10.99 -3.23 -17.60
C LEU A 216 10.11 -3.77 -16.44
N CYS A 217 9.27 -4.77 -16.71
CA CYS A 217 8.43 -5.36 -15.67
C CYS A 217 9.26 -6.14 -14.64
N GLU A 218 10.37 -6.76 -15.05
CA GLU A 218 11.33 -7.41 -14.14
C GLU A 218 12.02 -6.39 -13.23
N GLU A 219 12.45 -5.24 -13.76
CA GLU A 219 12.97 -4.12 -12.96
C GLU A 219 11.97 -3.69 -11.88
N TYR A 220 10.70 -3.51 -12.26
CA TYR A 220 9.64 -3.15 -11.32
C TYR A 220 9.35 -4.22 -10.27
N ILE A 221 9.48 -5.51 -10.60
CA ILE A 221 9.39 -6.59 -9.61
C ILE A 221 10.55 -6.53 -8.62
N GLN A 222 11.78 -6.32 -9.10
CA GLN A 222 12.94 -6.22 -8.20
C GLN A 222 12.81 -5.02 -7.25
N GLU A 223 12.40 -3.86 -7.77
CA GLU A 223 12.10 -2.69 -6.94
C GLU A 223 10.97 -2.99 -5.94
N PHE A 224 9.90 -3.67 -6.37
CA PHE A 224 8.79 -4.07 -5.50
C PHE A 224 9.22 -4.95 -4.33
N LEU A 225 10.15 -5.87 -4.56
CA LEU A 225 10.67 -6.77 -3.54
C LEU A 225 11.54 -6.03 -2.49
N GLN A 226 12.39 -5.11 -2.96
CA GLN A 226 13.41 -4.45 -2.14
C GLN A 226 12.91 -3.16 -1.47
N SER A 227 12.11 -2.37 -2.18
CA SER A 227 11.67 -1.04 -1.72
C SER A 227 10.49 -1.13 -0.75
N ARG A 228 10.49 -0.24 0.25
CA ARG A 228 9.31 -0.03 1.12
C ARG A 228 8.18 0.66 0.37
N ASN A 229 8.53 1.57 -0.55
CA ASN A 229 7.61 2.39 -1.34
C ASN A 229 7.94 2.22 -2.82
N PRO A 230 7.57 1.08 -3.44
CA PRO A 230 7.88 0.83 -4.83
C PRO A 230 7.07 1.72 -5.77
N SER A 231 7.65 2.05 -6.92
CA SER A 231 7.02 2.84 -7.98
C SER A 231 5.76 2.18 -8.53
N VAL A 232 5.74 0.84 -8.55
CA VAL A 232 4.56 0.04 -8.88
C VAL A 232 3.89 -0.54 -7.63
N ASN A 233 2.57 -0.39 -7.54
CA ASN A 233 1.79 -0.97 -6.44
C ASN A 233 1.38 -2.42 -6.75
N ILE A 234 0.95 -3.15 -5.71
CA ILE A 234 0.46 -4.54 -5.86
C ILE A 234 -0.70 -4.65 -6.84
N THR A 235 -1.58 -3.64 -6.93
CA THR A 235 -2.74 -3.65 -7.81
C THR A 235 -2.30 -3.69 -9.27
N LEU A 236 -1.29 -2.89 -9.65
CA LEU A 236 -0.73 -2.89 -10.99
C LEU A 236 -0.08 -4.24 -11.32
N LEU A 237 0.74 -4.77 -10.41
CA LEU A 237 1.35 -6.09 -10.60
C LEU A 237 0.29 -7.18 -10.76
N SER A 238 -0.77 -7.12 -9.96
CA SER A 238 -1.90 -8.04 -10.06
C SER A 238 -2.62 -7.90 -11.40
N ASP A 239 -2.80 -6.68 -11.91
CA ASP A 239 -3.40 -6.43 -13.22
C ASP A 239 -2.52 -6.99 -14.35
N ILE A 240 -1.19 -6.86 -14.25
CA ILE A 240 -0.23 -7.44 -15.21
C ILE A 240 -0.31 -8.97 -15.19
N PHE A 241 -0.42 -9.58 -14.01
CA PHE A 241 -0.50 -11.04 -13.87
C PHE A 241 -1.84 -11.64 -14.37
N ARG A 242 -2.85 -10.79 -14.65
CA ARG A 242 -4.11 -11.18 -15.32
C ARG A 242 -4.01 -11.22 -16.84
N LEU A 243 -2.91 -10.73 -17.41
CA LEU A 243 -2.75 -10.67 -18.87
C LEU A 243 -2.59 -12.06 -19.48
N ARG A 244 -2.94 -12.16 -20.77
CA ARG A 244 -2.74 -13.38 -21.58
C ARG A 244 -1.35 -13.42 -22.23
N TRP A 245 -0.44 -12.59 -21.72
CA TRP A 245 0.92 -12.43 -22.22
C TRP A 245 1.84 -13.48 -21.58
N THR A 246 2.60 -14.20 -22.40
CA THR A 246 3.50 -15.28 -21.96
C THR A 246 4.61 -14.80 -21.03
N GLY A 247 5.06 -13.54 -21.15
CA GLY A 247 6.04 -12.94 -20.25
C GLY A 247 5.62 -12.91 -18.79
N VAL A 248 4.32 -13.02 -18.50
CA VAL A 248 3.80 -13.18 -17.12
C VAL A 248 4.38 -14.42 -16.44
N TRP A 249 4.69 -15.49 -17.18
CA TRP A 249 5.34 -16.68 -16.60
C TRP A 249 6.75 -16.37 -16.09
N ASN A 250 7.56 -15.66 -16.88
CA ASN A 250 8.90 -15.21 -16.50
C ASN A 250 8.84 -14.36 -15.23
N LEU A 251 7.93 -13.37 -15.22
CA LEU A 251 7.69 -12.52 -14.06
C LEU A 251 7.29 -13.32 -12.82
N ALA A 252 6.42 -14.33 -12.96
CA ALA A 252 5.98 -15.16 -11.87
C ALA A 252 7.09 -16.05 -11.29
N VAL A 253 7.93 -16.63 -12.15
CA VAL A 253 9.08 -17.42 -11.73
C VAL A 253 10.09 -16.54 -10.99
N ALA A 254 10.41 -15.36 -11.53
CA ALA A 254 11.30 -14.40 -10.86
C ALA A 254 10.72 -13.96 -9.50
N LEU A 255 9.44 -13.61 -9.44
CA LEU A 255 8.76 -13.21 -8.21
C LEU A 255 8.78 -14.32 -7.15
N ALA A 256 8.54 -15.57 -7.54
CA ALA A 256 8.55 -16.71 -6.63
C ALA A 256 9.97 -17.01 -6.13
N ARG A 257 10.95 -17.07 -7.05
CA ARG A 257 12.35 -17.39 -6.74
C ARG A 257 13.00 -16.32 -5.86
N ASP A 258 12.85 -15.05 -6.22
CA ASP A 258 13.58 -13.95 -5.58
C ASP A 258 12.80 -13.37 -4.39
N GLY A 259 11.47 -13.47 -4.42
CA GLY A 259 10.59 -12.90 -3.41
C GLY A 259 10.20 -13.83 -2.25
N LEU A 260 10.15 -15.14 -2.46
CA LEU A 260 9.77 -16.10 -1.40
C LEU A 260 10.99 -16.59 -0.63
N THR A 261 11.57 -15.69 0.16
CA THR A 261 12.71 -15.97 1.05
C THR A 261 12.42 -15.52 2.47
N LEU A 262 13.19 -16.01 3.44
CA LEU A 262 13.08 -15.57 4.84
C LEU A 262 13.51 -14.10 5.03
N GLN A 263 14.31 -13.55 4.11
CA GLN A 263 14.75 -12.15 4.14
C GLN A 263 13.64 -11.19 3.69
N THR A 264 12.76 -11.64 2.81
CA THR A 264 11.61 -10.85 2.37
C THR A 264 10.65 -10.63 3.54
N ARG A 265 10.29 -9.37 3.81
CA ARG A 265 9.39 -9.01 4.92
C ARG A 265 8.05 -9.73 4.79
N ALA A 266 7.48 -10.19 5.91
CA ALA A 266 6.21 -10.94 5.93
C ALA A 266 5.07 -10.25 5.15
N PHE A 267 4.97 -8.92 5.27
CA PHE A 267 3.99 -8.14 4.50
C PHE A 267 4.18 -8.28 2.99
N ARG A 268 5.42 -8.28 2.49
CA ARG A 268 5.71 -8.45 1.06
C ARG A 268 5.45 -9.88 0.60
N ARG A 269 5.78 -10.89 1.42
CA ARG A 269 5.45 -12.31 1.15
C ARG A 269 3.94 -12.53 1.01
N ILE A 270 3.14 -11.91 1.89
CA ILE A 270 1.67 -11.88 1.78
C ILE A 270 1.23 -11.37 0.40
N GLN A 271 1.80 -10.27 -0.07
CA GLN A 271 1.46 -9.69 -1.37
C GLN A 271 1.89 -10.59 -2.53
N ILE A 272 3.04 -11.26 -2.42
CA ILE A 272 3.47 -12.24 -3.41
C ILE A 272 2.46 -13.40 -3.50
N TYR A 273 1.94 -13.90 -2.37
CA TYR A 273 0.91 -14.93 -2.40
C TYR A 273 -0.37 -14.46 -3.11
N GLU A 274 -0.77 -13.20 -2.88
CA GLU A 274 -1.93 -12.59 -3.54
C GLU A 274 -1.70 -12.49 -5.07
N ILE A 275 -0.51 -12.07 -5.51
CA ILE A 275 -0.16 -11.98 -6.93
C ILE A 275 -0.11 -13.38 -7.58
N LEU A 276 0.50 -14.37 -6.92
CA LEU A 276 0.54 -15.74 -7.43
C LEU A 276 -0.86 -16.36 -7.47
N ASP A 277 -1.73 -16.07 -6.50
CA ASP A 277 -3.13 -16.54 -6.52
C ASP A 277 -3.89 -15.97 -7.75
N VAL A 278 -3.61 -14.73 -8.14
CA VAL A 278 -4.11 -14.14 -9.39
C VAL A 278 -3.62 -14.92 -10.62
N LEU A 279 -2.34 -15.31 -10.67
CA LEU A 279 -1.81 -16.15 -11.75
C LEU A 279 -2.50 -17.51 -11.84
N TYR A 280 -2.69 -18.20 -10.71
CA TYR A 280 -3.38 -19.49 -10.70
C TYR A 280 -4.86 -19.38 -11.12
N LYS A 281 -5.46 -18.19 -10.98
CA LYS A 281 -6.81 -17.88 -11.51
C LYS A 281 -6.81 -17.47 -12.98
N ASN A 282 -5.67 -17.20 -13.59
CA ASN A 282 -5.56 -16.79 -14.99
C ASN A 282 -5.69 -18.00 -15.94
N HIS A 283 -6.94 -18.43 -16.18
CA HIS A 283 -7.24 -19.60 -16.99
C HIS A 283 -6.89 -19.42 -18.47
N ASP A 284 -7.00 -18.19 -18.98
CA ASP A 284 -6.72 -17.89 -20.38
C ASP A 284 -5.24 -18.08 -20.70
N LEU A 285 -4.34 -17.58 -19.85
CA LEU A 285 -2.90 -17.78 -19.99
C LEU A 285 -2.50 -19.25 -19.86
N GLN A 286 -3.13 -19.99 -18.94
CA GLN A 286 -2.83 -21.42 -18.75
C GLN A 286 -3.28 -22.28 -19.94
N ARG A 287 -4.38 -21.91 -20.59
CA ARG A 287 -4.93 -22.64 -21.73
C ARG A 287 -4.22 -22.33 -23.05
N SER A 288 -3.52 -21.19 -23.15
CA SER A 288 -2.82 -20.83 -24.39
C SER A 288 -1.69 -21.82 -24.72
N ASN A 289 -0.99 -22.33 -23.70
CA ASN A 289 -0.01 -23.40 -23.85
C ASN A 289 0.12 -24.19 -22.54
N VAL A 290 -0.47 -25.40 -22.51
CA VAL A 290 -0.53 -26.25 -21.31
C VAL A 290 0.84 -26.80 -20.93
N ASP A 291 1.70 -27.12 -21.90
CA ASP A 291 3.04 -27.66 -21.63
C ASP A 291 3.96 -26.60 -21.02
N SER A 292 3.92 -25.39 -21.57
CA SER A 292 4.60 -24.22 -20.99
C SER A 292 4.04 -23.93 -19.59
N ALA A 293 2.71 -23.90 -19.42
CA ALA A 293 2.11 -23.70 -18.11
C ALA A 293 2.57 -24.76 -17.10
N LYS A 294 2.63 -26.04 -17.49
CA LYS A 294 3.15 -27.12 -16.62
C LYS A 294 4.59 -26.86 -16.18
N LEU A 295 5.47 -26.50 -17.11
CA LEU A 295 6.89 -26.23 -16.81
C LEU A 295 7.03 -25.05 -15.84
N GLN A 296 6.32 -23.96 -16.11
CA GLN A 296 6.42 -22.72 -15.35
C GLN A 296 5.79 -22.86 -13.95
N LEU A 297 4.64 -23.54 -13.86
CA LEU A 297 4.02 -23.88 -12.58
C LEU A 297 4.95 -24.72 -11.71
N ASN A 298 5.62 -25.74 -12.28
CA ASN A 298 6.59 -26.53 -11.53
C ASN A 298 7.76 -25.68 -10.99
N ALA A 299 8.26 -24.71 -11.75
CA ALA A 299 9.31 -23.81 -11.31
C ALA A 299 8.85 -22.93 -10.13
N ILE A 300 7.63 -22.37 -10.21
CA ILE A 300 7.02 -21.59 -9.13
C ILE A 300 6.79 -22.46 -7.89
N GLU A 301 6.26 -23.67 -8.06
CA GLU A 301 6.00 -24.59 -6.97
C GLU A 301 7.28 -25.09 -6.30
N SER A 302 8.37 -25.27 -7.05
CA SER A 302 9.68 -25.61 -6.46
C SER A 302 10.15 -24.53 -5.48
N ALA A 303 10.06 -23.26 -5.86
CA ALA A 303 10.38 -22.13 -4.98
C ALA A 303 9.43 -22.08 -3.77
N LEU A 304 8.13 -22.30 -3.99
CA LEU A 304 7.13 -22.30 -2.92
C LEU A 304 7.35 -23.46 -1.93
N CYS A 305 7.70 -24.66 -2.39
CA CYS A 305 8.05 -25.80 -1.55
C CYS A 305 9.26 -25.48 -0.67
N GLY A 306 10.33 -24.93 -1.26
CA GLY A 306 11.53 -24.52 -0.52
C GLY A 306 11.21 -23.49 0.56
N HIS A 307 10.42 -22.48 0.21
CA HIS A 307 9.97 -21.44 1.14
C HIS A 307 9.09 -21.97 2.27
N ILE A 308 8.14 -22.86 1.97
CA ILE A 308 7.28 -23.51 2.98
C ILE A 308 8.13 -24.31 3.98
N LYS A 309 9.07 -25.12 3.48
CA LYS A 309 9.96 -25.89 4.36
C LYS A 309 10.83 -24.96 5.23
N ALA A 310 11.35 -23.88 4.65
CA ALA A 310 12.13 -22.88 5.39
C ALA A 310 11.30 -22.14 6.47
N LEU A 311 10.06 -21.76 6.16
CA LEU A 311 9.15 -21.14 7.13
C LEU A 311 8.80 -22.08 8.29
N ALA A 312 8.56 -23.35 8.01
CA ALA A 312 8.23 -24.34 9.03
C ALA A 312 9.43 -24.68 9.94
N ALA A 313 10.65 -24.67 9.38
CA ALA A 313 11.87 -24.89 10.14
C ALA A 313 12.31 -23.67 10.96
N ASN A 314 11.81 -22.47 10.62
CA ASN A 314 12.19 -21.24 11.31
C ASN A 314 11.49 -21.13 12.66
N THR A 315 12.20 -21.50 13.73
CA THR A 315 11.71 -21.42 15.11
C THR A 315 11.78 -20.02 15.71
N THR A 316 12.42 -19.06 15.03
CA THR A 316 12.69 -17.71 15.58
C THR A 316 11.56 -16.71 15.32
N ALA A 317 10.74 -16.93 14.29
CA ALA A 317 9.70 -15.99 13.88
C ALA A 317 8.39 -16.73 13.61
N GLU A 318 7.36 -16.45 14.41
CA GLU A 318 6.03 -17.02 14.18
C GLU A 318 5.41 -16.46 12.88
N VAL A 319 4.88 -17.37 12.05
CA VAL A 319 4.13 -17.00 10.85
C VAL A 319 2.80 -16.37 11.28
N SER A 320 2.53 -15.14 10.84
CA SER A 320 1.30 -14.43 11.23
C SER A 320 0.03 -15.16 10.74
N PRO A 321 -1.14 -15.02 11.42
CA PRO A 321 -2.37 -15.68 10.99
C PRO A 321 -2.82 -15.26 9.58
N LYS A 322 -2.54 -14.00 9.20
CA LYS A 322 -2.86 -13.50 7.86
C LYS A 322 -1.95 -14.14 6.81
N GLU A 323 -0.65 -14.24 7.08
CA GLU A 323 0.31 -14.88 6.17
C GLU A 323 -0.03 -16.35 5.94
N HIS A 324 -0.30 -17.09 7.02
CA HIS A 324 -0.68 -18.50 6.92
C HIS A 324 -2.00 -18.70 6.17
N SER A 325 -3.02 -17.88 6.45
CA SER A 325 -4.31 -18.02 5.76
C SER A 325 -4.23 -17.71 4.25
N LEU A 326 -3.46 -16.70 3.84
CA LEU A 326 -3.24 -16.41 2.41
C LEU A 326 -2.38 -17.47 1.71
N LEU A 327 -1.38 -18.03 2.39
CA LEU A 327 -0.65 -19.18 1.90
C LEU A 327 -1.59 -20.38 1.67
N LEU A 328 -2.45 -20.72 2.63
CA LEU A 328 -3.44 -21.80 2.47
C LEU A 328 -4.41 -21.54 1.30
N GLN A 329 -4.83 -20.30 1.09
CA GLN A 329 -5.68 -19.93 -0.06
C GLN A 329 -4.95 -20.15 -1.38
N LEU A 330 -3.69 -19.71 -1.48
CA LEU A 330 -2.84 -19.93 -2.64
C LEU A 330 -2.69 -21.43 -2.94
N LEU A 331 -2.38 -22.25 -1.93
CA LEU A 331 -2.23 -23.70 -2.10
C LEU A 331 -3.53 -24.36 -2.57
N LEU A 332 -4.67 -23.99 -1.98
CA LEU A 332 -5.98 -24.47 -2.45
C LEU A 332 -6.25 -24.08 -3.91
N GLN A 333 -5.84 -22.89 -4.32
CA GLN A 333 -6.01 -22.42 -5.69
C GLN A 333 -5.04 -23.12 -6.66
N ALA A 334 -3.82 -23.41 -6.23
CA ALA A 334 -2.85 -24.22 -6.97
C ALA A 334 -3.39 -25.63 -7.21
N GLN A 335 -3.95 -26.27 -6.18
CA GLN A 335 -4.54 -27.60 -6.30
C GLN A 335 -5.71 -27.65 -7.27
N LYS A 336 -6.63 -26.66 -7.21
CA LYS A 336 -7.73 -26.55 -8.18
C LYS A 336 -7.23 -26.40 -9.61
N THR A 337 -6.14 -25.65 -9.79
CA THR A 337 -5.53 -25.42 -11.11
C THR A 337 -4.93 -26.71 -11.65
N HIS A 338 -4.21 -27.47 -10.83
CA HIS A 338 -3.66 -28.77 -11.21
C HIS A 338 -4.75 -29.79 -11.54
N GLN A 339 -5.82 -29.85 -10.75
CA GLN A 339 -6.99 -30.69 -11.07
C GLN A 339 -7.61 -30.32 -12.42
N ARG A 340 -7.79 -29.02 -12.69
CA ARG A 340 -8.34 -28.53 -13.97
C ARG A 340 -7.43 -28.89 -15.15
N LEU A 341 -6.12 -28.72 -15.01
CA LEU A 341 -5.14 -29.01 -16.05
C LEU A 341 -4.77 -30.51 -16.12
N ARG A 342 -5.29 -31.34 -15.22
CA ARG A 342 -4.96 -32.77 -15.07
C ARG A 342 -3.45 -33.00 -14.87
N LEU A 343 -2.83 -32.11 -14.09
CA LEU A 343 -1.41 -32.15 -13.74
C LEU A 343 -1.23 -32.62 -12.30
N LYS A 344 -0.06 -33.18 -11.99
CA LYS A 344 0.35 -33.45 -10.61
C LYS A 344 1.13 -32.24 -10.09
N SER A 345 0.68 -31.69 -8.96
CA SER A 345 1.35 -30.57 -8.27
C SER A 345 2.52 -31.09 -7.44
N ALA A 346 3.65 -30.39 -7.48
CA ALA A 346 4.78 -30.61 -6.56
C ALA A 346 4.41 -30.27 -5.11
N LEU A 347 3.40 -29.41 -4.90
CA LEU A 347 2.86 -29.07 -3.57
C LEU A 347 2.07 -30.21 -2.93
N SER A 348 1.80 -31.30 -3.65
CA SER A 348 1.15 -32.50 -3.10
C SER A 348 2.09 -33.41 -2.31
N ASP A 349 3.35 -33.01 -2.13
CA ASP A 349 4.32 -33.69 -1.27
C ASP A 349 3.83 -33.70 0.19
N VAL A 350 3.92 -34.87 0.83
CA VAL A 350 3.52 -35.09 2.22
C VAL A 350 4.35 -34.22 3.17
N GLU A 351 5.65 -34.02 2.88
CA GLU A 351 6.52 -33.18 3.70
C GLU A 351 6.09 -31.71 3.68
N VAL A 352 5.66 -31.22 2.51
CA VAL A 352 5.10 -29.87 2.36
C VAL A 352 3.80 -29.75 3.14
N GLY A 353 2.96 -30.78 3.06
CA GLY A 353 1.73 -30.91 3.85
C GLY A 353 1.96 -30.86 5.36
N GLN A 354 2.99 -31.54 5.86
CA GLN A 354 3.37 -31.55 7.27
C GLN A 354 3.95 -30.20 7.69
N ALA A 355 4.82 -29.60 6.87
CA ALA A 355 5.41 -28.28 7.11
C ALA A 355 4.32 -27.19 7.25
N VAL A 356 3.32 -27.18 6.37
CA VAL A 356 2.20 -26.23 6.45
C VAL A 356 1.38 -26.40 7.74
N GLN A 357 1.19 -27.65 8.19
CA GLN A 357 0.49 -27.96 9.45
C GLN A 357 1.32 -27.63 10.69
N SER A 358 2.65 -27.71 10.63
CA SER A 358 3.52 -27.40 11.78
C SER A 358 3.76 -25.90 11.99
N MET A 359 3.57 -25.07 10.95
CA MET A 359 3.75 -23.61 11.03
C MET A 359 2.88 -22.95 12.10
N ARG A 360 1.67 -23.48 12.33
CA ARG A 360 0.74 -22.96 13.35
C ARG A 360 -0.12 -24.06 13.93
N SER A 361 -0.39 -23.96 15.23
CA SER A 361 -1.19 -24.92 16.00
C SER A 361 -2.71 -24.69 15.92
N ASP A 362 -3.15 -23.55 15.36
CA ASP A 362 -4.56 -23.20 15.28
C ASP A 362 -5.27 -23.94 14.13
N SER A 363 -6.16 -24.86 14.50
CA SER A 363 -7.00 -25.60 13.54
C SER A 363 -8.10 -24.71 12.97
N SER A 364 -7.76 -23.95 11.94
CA SER A 364 -8.73 -23.14 11.19
C SER A 364 -9.57 -24.00 10.24
N ALA A 365 -10.79 -23.57 9.93
CA ALA A 365 -11.62 -24.22 8.90
C ALA A 365 -10.91 -24.28 7.53
N LEU A 366 -10.07 -23.28 7.25
CA LEU A 366 -9.27 -23.22 6.05
C LEU A 366 -8.17 -24.29 6.01
N LEU A 367 -7.49 -24.52 7.14
CA LEU A 367 -6.51 -25.59 7.27
C LEU A 367 -7.16 -26.98 7.08
N LYS A 368 -8.35 -27.20 7.66
CA LYS A 368 -9.11 -28.44 7.44
C LYS A 368 -9.46 -28.64 5.96
N ARG A 369 -9.89 -27.58 5.26
CA ARG A 369 -10.16 -27.62 3.82
C ARG A 369 -8.91 -27.92 3.01
N TYR A 370 -7.77 -27.33 3.38
CA TYR A 370 -6.46 -27.62 2.79
C TYR A 370 -6.11 -29.10 2.96
N CYS A 371 -6.11 -29.62 4.18
CA CYS A 371 -5.79 -31.02 4.45
C CYS A 371 -6.72 -31.97 3.66
N ALA A 372 -8.02 -31.69 3.63
CA ALA A 372 -8.97 -32.48 2.82
C ALA A 372 -8.65 -32.44 1.32
N SER A 373 -8.33 -31.26 0.77
CA SER A 373 -8.03 -31.08 -0.66
C SER A 373 -6.73 -31.78 -1.10
N TYR A 374 -5.78 -31.94 -0.18
CA TYR A 374 -4.51 -32.62 -0.39
C TYR A 374 -4.48 -34.06 0.16
N LYS A 375 -5.60 -34.54 0.70
CA LYS A 375 -5.74 -35.87 1.33
C LYS A 375 -4.74 -36.11 2.47
N LEU A 376 -4.45 -35.08 3.26
CA LEU A 376 -3.56 -35.13 4.42
C LEU A 376 -4.36 -35.43 5.69
N PRO A 377 -3.81 -36.21 6.63
CA PRO A 377 -4.41 -36.37 7.95
C PRO A 377 -4.36 -35.03 8.69
N THR A 378 -5.49 -34.60 9.25
CA THR A 378 -5.54 -33.42 10.12
C THR A 378 -4.93 -33.75 11.47
N VAL A 379 -3.83 -33.08 11.81
CA VAL A 379 -3.26 -33.13 13.17
C VAL A 379 -4.16 -32.27 14.08
N ASN A 380 -5.11 -32.90 14.78
CA ASN A 380 -5.87 -32.20 15.82
C ASN A 380 -4.94 -31.95 17.01
N GLY A 381 -4.73 -30.67 17.34
CA GLY A 381 -3.69 -30.18 18.24
C GLY A 381 -3.60 -30.90 19.58
N LYS A 382 -2.61 -31.78 19.69
CA LYS A 382 -1.81 -32.05 20.90
C LYS A 382 -0.38 -32.44 20.48
N PHE A 383 0.33 -31.55 19.79
CA PHE A 383 1.80 -31.59 19.87
C PHE A 383 2.21 -30.88 21.16
N SER A 384 2.10 -31.62 22.27
CA SER A 384 3.01 -31.40 23.39
C SER A 384 4.38 -31.83 22.88
N SER A 385 5.34 -30.92 22.90
CA SER A 385 6.75 -31.22 22.71
C SER A 385 7.23 -32.14 23.85
N LYS A 386 6.93 -33.44 23.74
CA LYS A 386 7.54 -34.51 24.54
C LYS A 386 7.24 -35.88 23.96
N SER A 387 8.32 -36.62 23.74
CA SER A 387 8.41 -38.08 23.71
C SER A 387 8.58 -38.73 22.33
N CYS A 388 9.85 -38.83 21.92
CA CYS A 388 10.39 -40.08 21.45
C CYS A 388 10.68 -40.95 22.69
N ALA A 389 9.74 -41.78 23.12
CA ALA A 389 9.95 -42.92 24.03
C ALA A 389 8.66 -43.73 24.27
N LYS A 390 8.73 -45.00 23.84
CA LYS A 390 8.13 -46.23 24.42
C LYS A 390 6.62 -46.55 24.25
N LEU A 391 6.40 -47.52 23.35
CA LEU A 391 5.70 -48.82 23.47
C LEU A 391 4.83 -49.16 24.71
N ASN A 392 3.66 -49.75 24.36
CA ASN A 392 2.72 -50.63 25.10
C ASN A 392 1.98 -49.97 26.28
N GLU A 393 0.65 -50.07 26.42
CA GLU A 393 -0.17 -51.30 26.49
C GLU A 393 -1.67 -50.95 26.26
N ALA A 394 -2.46 -51.92 25.79
CA ALA A 394 -3.91 -51.86 25.60
C ALA A 394 -4.65 -52.37 26.86
N VAL A 395 -5.89 -51.92 27.12
CA VAL A 395 -7.08 -52.73 27.53
C VAL A 395 -8.37 -51.88 27.36
N GLU A 396 -9.43 -52.59 26.98
CA GLU A 396 -10.79 -52.23 26.57
C GLU A 396 -11.80 -51.77 27.66
N GLU A 397 -13.01 -51.48 27.15
CA GLU A 397 -14.37 -51.58 27.72
C GLU A 397 -15.03 -50.31 28.31
N VAL A 398 -16.33 -50.00 28.16
CA VAL A 398 -17.47 -50.30 27.23
C VAL A 398 -18.65 -49.42 27.74
N LYS A 399 -19.45 -48.80 26.82
CA LYS A 399 -20.87 -48.29 26.89
C LYS A 399 -21.28 -47.36 28.07
N GLU A 400 -22.27 -46.45 27.99
CA GLU A 400 -23.62 -46.49 27.42
C GLU A 400 -24.25 -45.06 27.34
N SER A 401 -25.39 -44.98 26.63
CA SER A 401 -26.30 -43.85 26.29
C SER A 401 -26.86 -43.01 27.47
N VAL A 402 -27.43 -41.80 27.31
CA VAL A 402 -28.85 -41.48 26.98
C VAL A 402 -29.07 -39.94 26.74
N GLU A 403 -30.18 -39.65 26.05
CA GLU A 403 -30.84 -38.46 25.48
C GLU A 403 -30.98 -37.08 26.19
N ASN A 404 -31.06 -36.05 25.32
CA ASN A 404 -31.93 -34.84 25.19
C ASN A 404 -32.48 -34.03 26.40
N GLY A 405 -32.32 -32.68 26.31
CA GLY A 405 -33.44 -31.74 26.50
C GLY A 405 -33.19 -30.36 27.17
N VAL A 406 -33.35 -29.27 26.39
CA VAL A 406 -33.85 -27.89 26.74
C VAL A 406 -32.88 -26.95 27.51
N ALA A 407 -32.25 -25.90 26.94
CA ALA A 407 -32.74 -24.57 26.49
C ALA A 407 -33.37 -23.73 27.65
N ASP A 408 -33.25 -22.43 27.86
CA ASP A 408 -32.66 -21.27 27.19
C ASP A 408 -32.78 -20.12 28.24
N ASP A 409 -31.70 -19.63 28.89
CA ASP A 409 -31.79 -18.36 29.66
C ASP A 409 -30.44 -17.70 30.08
N GLU A 410 -29.30 -18.37 29.95
CA GLU A 410 -28.01 -17.80 30.40
C GLU A 410 -27.32 -16.85 29.40
N GLN A 411 -27.81 -16.77 28.14
CA GLN A 411 -27.10 -16.05 27.08
C GLN A 411 -27.26 -14.51 27.14
N LYS A 412 -28.23 -13.96 27.86
CA LYS A 412 -28.44 -12.49 27.94
C LYS A 412 -27.54 -11.77 28.97
N LYS A 413 -27.10 -12.43 30.04
CA LYS A 413 -26.20 -11.82 31.05
C LYS A 413 -24.73 -11.78 30.63
N ARG A 414 -24.26 -12.77 29.86
CA ARG A 414 -22.85 -12.84 29.40
C ARG A 414 -22.48 -11.81 28.32
N LYS A 415 -23.45 -11.28 27.57
CA LYS A 415 -23.18 -10.31 26.49
C LYS A 415 -22.89 -8.88 26.99
N ARG A 416 -23.44 -8.48 28.16
CA ARG A 416 -23.25 -7.12 28.73
C ARG A 416 -21.92 -6.94 29.48
N THR A 417 -21.33 -7.99 30.04
CA THR A 417 -20.04 -7.94 30.75
C THR A 417 -18.84 -7.91 29.78
N SER A 418 -18.95 -8.55 28.62
CA SER A 418 -17.92 -8.56 27.57
C SER A 418 -17.62 -7.16 27.01
N ASP A 419 -18.64 -6.33 26.78
CA ASP A 419 -18.44 -4.99 26.21
C ASP A 419 -17.78 -4.00 27.16
N LYS A 420 -18.02 -4.14 28.48
CA LYS A 420 -17.40 -3.28 29.50
C LYS A 420 -15.92 -3.64 29.71
N ALA A 421 -15.58 -4.93 29.60
CA ALA A 421 -14.20 -5.41 29.63
C ALA A 421 -13.40 -4.97 28.38
N LEU A 422 -14.02 -5.02 27.20
CA LEU A 422 -13.39 -4.61 25.94
C LEU A 422 -13.04 -3.11 25.92
N ARG A 423 -13.90 -2.26 26.52
CA ARG A 423 -13.63 -0.82 26.65
C ARG A 423 -12.50 -0.51 27.64
N LYS A 424 -12.42 -1.22 28.78
CA LYS A 424 -11.29 -1.08 29.72
C LYS A 424 -9.95 -1.50 29.09
N LEU A 425 -9.95 -2.61 28.35
CA LEU A 425 -8.74 -3.10 27.66
C LEU A 425 -8.25 -2.13 26.58
N LYS A 426 -9.18 -1.51 25.83
CA LYS A 426 -8.83 -0.47 24.85
C LYS A 426 -8.25 0.79 25.50
N LYS A 427 -8.73 1.18 26.69
CA LYS A 427 -8.19 2.33 27.44
C LYS A 427 -6.76 2.05 27.93
N GLN A 428 -6.52 0.89 28.55
CA GLN A 428 -5.17 0.48 28.99
C GLN A 428 -4.17 0.36 27.84
N LYS A 429 -4.59 -0.17 26.68
CA LYS A 429 -3.71 -0.29 25.51
C LYS A 429 -3.35 1.06 24.88
N LYS A 430 -4.22 2.07 25.03
CA LYS A 430 -3.93 3.45 24.59
C LYS A 430 -2.91 4.11 25.54
N GLU A 431 -3.05 3.88 26.84
CA GLU A 431 -2.18 4.42 27.89
C GLU A 431 -0.76 3.81 27.83
N GLN A 432 -0.65 2.50 27.64
CA GLN A 432 0.65 1.84 27.40
C GLN A 432 1.35 2.33 26.13
N ARG A 433 0.59 2.68 25.07
CA ARG A 433 1.18 3.23 23.85
C ARG A 433 1.72 4.64 24.04
N LEU A 434 1.08 5.45 24.89
CA LEU A 434 1.57 6.77 25.25
C LEU A 434 2.85 6.67 26.10
N GLN A 435 2.90 5.76 27.08
CA GLN A 435 4.09 5.54 27.91
C GLN A 435 5.31 5.01 27.12
N VAL A 436 5.08 4.16 26.11
CA VAL A 436 6.16 3.67 25.25
C VAL A 436 6.68 4.76 24.30
N ALA A 437 5.80 5.67 23.86
CA ALA A 437 6.21 6.79 23.02
C ALA A 437 7.04 7.84 23.80
N SER A 438 6.77 8.02 25.09
CA SER A 438 7.54 8.95 25.94
C SER A 438 8.91 8.40 26.38
N ALA A 439 9.15 7.10 26.31
CA ALA A 439 10.42 6.49 26.73
C ALA A 439 11.53 6.51 25.66
N GLY A 440 11.23 6.96 24.43
CA GLY A 440 12.13 6.82 23.27
C GLY A 440 12.99 8.04 22.89
N LEU A 441 12.99 9.12 23.67
CA LEU A 441 13.63 10.40 23.30
C LEU A 441 14.92 10.75 24.06
N ASN A 442 15.40 9.91 24.99
CA ASN A 442 16.68 10.16 25.68
C ASN A 442 17.84 9.47 24.93
N GLY A 443 18.49 10.18 24.00
CA GLY A 443 19.72 9.71 23.35
C GLY A 443 20.26 10.70 22.32
N GLY A 444 21.23 11.52 22.74
CA GLY A 444 21.71 12.71 22.03
C GLY A 444 22.49 12.49 20.73
N PHE A 445 22.53 13.56 19.94
CA PHE A 445 23.43 13.73 18.80
C PHE A 445 24.21 15.05 18.98
N ALA A 446 25.51 14.93 19.21
CA ALA A 446 26.46 16.03 19.20
C ALA A 446 26.96 16.26 17.78
N PHE A 447 26.89 17.49 17.29
CA PHE A 447 27.76 17.98 16.22
C PHE A 447 27.97 19.49 16.40
N VAL A 448 29.17 19.87 16.84
CA VAL A 448 29.67 21.25 16.71
C VAL A 448 31.03 21.18 16.01
N ARG A 449 31.09 21.78 14.82
CA ARG A 449 32.31 22.31 14.22
C ARG A 449 31.91 23.61 13.51
N GLN A 450 32.28 24.74 14.11
CA GLN A 450 32.24 26.05 13.48
C GLN A 450 33.68 26.53 13.30
N ALA A 451 33.95 27.14 12.15
CA ALA A 451 35.06 28.04 11.91
C ALA A 451 34.45 29.43 11.62
N THR A 452 34.82 30.42 12.46
CA THR A 452 35.29 31.82 12.21
C THR A 452 34.76 32.62 10.99
N PRO A 453 34.81 33.98 10.91
CA PRO A 453 35.66 34.95 11.65
C PRO A 453 35.03 36.36 11.97
N GLU A 454 35.85 37.26 12.53
CA GLU A 454 35.87 38.77 12.43
C GLU A 454 34.65 39.59 12.94
N GLY A 455 34.77 40.71 13.67
CA GLY A 455 35.91 41.51 14.15
C GLY A 455 35.44 42.74 14.97
N ASP A 456 36.42 43.45 15.57
CA ASP A 456 36.42 44.86 16.01
C ASP A 456 35.49 45.30 17.19
N GLU A 457 35.84 46.13 18.18
CA GLU A 457 36.94 47.07 18.42
C GLU A 457 37.31 47.11 19.93
N SER A 458 38.53 47.58 20.20
CA SER A 458 39.14 48.12 21.45
C SER A 458 38.29 49.18 22.21
N PRO A 459 38.64 49.69 23.43
CA PRO A 459 40.00 49.83 24.01
C PRO A 459 40.18 49.67 25.55
N GLU A 460 41.46 49.73 25.96
CA GLU A 460 42.01 50.24 27.26
C GLU A 460 41.60 49.52 28.57
N GLU A 461 42.42 49.29 29.59
CA GLU A 461 43.61 49.94 30.14
C GLU A 461 44.25 48.96 31.19
N ASP A 462 45.54 49.18 31.48
CA ASP A 462 46.42 48.61 32.54
C ASP A 462 46.96 47.17 32.46
#